data_AF-A0ABC8CS98-F1
#
_entry.id   AF-A0ABC8CS98-F1
#
_cell.length_a   1.000
_cell.length_b   1.000
_cell.length_c   1.000
_cell.angle_alpha   90.00
_cell.angle_beta   90.00
_cell.angle_gamma   90.00
#
_symmetry.space_group_name_H-M   'P 1'
#
loop_
_entity.id
_entity.type
_entity.pdbx_description
1 polymer ?
#
loop_
_entity_poly.entity_id
_entity_poly.type
_entity_poly.pdbx_seq_one_letter_code
_entity_poly.pdbx_strand_id
1 'polypeptide(L)'
;MSQKALAEISGVSRSQISNLERTDKALNLRADPQLSTLFKLAYALEVPPSLLLPGGVGDEVVAALDDVAAFSASYIDRRRFAAADMVLD
;
A
#
# COMPACT_ATOMS: atom_id res chain seq x y z
N MET A 1 -3.06 -5.21 -8.37
CA MET A 1 -2.62 -3.96 -9.02
C MET A 1 -1.26 -4.18 -9.67
N SER A 2 -0.94 -3.54 -10.81
CA SER A 2 0.40 -3.65 -11.42
C SER A 2 1.41 -2.71 -10.75
N GLN A 3 2.72 -3.01 -10.80
CA GLN A 3 3.77 -2.13 -10.26
C GLN A 3 3.75 -0.72 -10.89
N LYS A 4 3.39 -0.62 -12.17
CA LYS A 4 3.27 0.66 -12.89
C LYS A 4 2.12 1.49 -12.32
N ALA A 5 0.94 0.89 -12.15
CA ALA A 5 -0.21 1.56 -11.54
C ALA A 5 0.08 1.95 -10.08
N LEU A 6 0.72 1.08 -9.30
CA LEU A 6 1.13 1.40 -7.93
C LEU A 6 2.11 2.57 -7.88
N ALA A 7 3.06 2.64 -8.82
CA ALA A 7 4.01 3.75 -8.91
C ALA A 7 3.30 5.08 -9.21
N GLU A 8 2.36 5.07 -10.15
CA GLU A 8 1.57 6.25 -10.52
C GLU A 8 0.72 6.75 -9.33
N ILE A 9 0.07 5.86 -8.59
CA ILE A 9 -0.82 6.24 -7.48
C ILE A 9 -0.05 6.65 -6.22
N SER A 10 1.05 5.97 -5.90
CA SER A 10 1.83 6.20 -4.66
C SER A 10 2.90 7.28 -4.79
N GLY A 11 3.28 7.64 -6.03
CA GLY A 11 4.47 8.47 -6.29
C GLY A 11 5.80 7.81 -5.91
N VAL A 12 5.80 6.50 -5.63
CA VAL A 12 7.02 5.70 -5.41
C VAL A 12 7.47 5.14 -6.76
N SER A 13 8.77 5.19 -7.07
CA SER A 13 9.24 4.73 -8.38
C SER A 13 9.00 3.22 -8.57
N ARG A 14 8.70 2.82 -9.82
CA ARG A 14 8.50 1.40 -10.18
C ARG A 14 9.72 0.54 -9.81
N SER A 15 10.94 1.07 -9.93
CA SER A 15 12.18 0.37 -9.56
C SER A 15 12.26 0.13 -8.05
N GLN A 16 11.89 1.12 -7.23
CA GLN A 16 11.80 0.94 -5.78
C GLN A 16 10.75 -0.10 -5.39
N ILE A 17 9.56 -0.06 -5.99
CA ILE A 17 8.51 -1.07 -5.76
C ILE A 17 9.04 -2.46 -6.12
N SER A 18 9.68 -2.62 -7.29
CA SER A 18 10.27 -3.89 -7.70
C SER A 18 11.37 -4.38 -6.75
N ASN A 19 12.16 -3.48 -6.17
CA ASN A 19 13.17 -3.83 -5.18
C ASN A 19 12.52 -4.31 -3.87
N LEU A 20 11.43 -3.68 -3.43
CA LEU A 20 10.70 -4.06 -2.22
C LEU A 20 10.08 -5.47 -2.37
N GLU A 21 9.49 -5.77 -3.52
CA GLU A 21 8.88 -7.08 -3.82
C GLU A 21 9.90 -8.22 -3.93
N ARG A 22 11.15 -7.92 -4.30
CA ARG A 22 12.23 -8.91 -4.45
C ARG A 22 12.78 -9.46 -3.14
N THR A 23 12.19 -9.08 -2.01
CA THR A 23 12.62 -9.56 -0.68
C THR A 23 12.23 -11.03 -0.47
N ASP A 24 12.99 -11.94 -1.07
CA ASP A 24 12.86 -13.39 -0.83
C ASP A 24 14.09 -13.92 -0.07
N LYS A 25 13.79 -14.52 1.09
CA LYS A 25 14.56 -15.46 1.93
C LYS A 25 15.98 -15.17 2.43
N ALA A 26 16.74 -14.21 1.92
CA ALA A 26 18.05 -13.86 2.49
C ALA A 26 17.93 -12.66 3.45
N LEU A 27 18.16 -12.86 4.75
CA LEU A 27 18.13 -11.83 5.80
C LEU A 27 18.93 -10.57 5.46
N ASN A 28 19.97 -10.70 4.64
CA ASN A 28 20.93 -9.65 4.32
C ASN A 28 20.52 -8.77 3.12
N LEU A 29 19.42 -9.11 2.44
CA LEU A 29 18.95 -8.44 1.22
C LEU A 29 17.54 -7.87 1.37
N ARG A 30 17.02 -7.79 2.60
CA ARG A 30 15.73 -7.16 2.85
C ARG A 30 15.83 -5.67 2.55
N ALA A 31 14.91 -5.19 1.71
CA ALA A 31 14.77 -3.76 1.50
C ALA A 31 14.32 -3.10 2.84
N ASP A 32 14.94 -1.97 3.17
CA ASP A 32 14.61 -1.15 4.35
C ASP A 32 13.93 0.15 3.89
N PRO A 33 12.63 0.12 3.56
CA PRO A 33 11.93 1.32 3.13
C PRO A 33 11.84 2.34 4.26
N GLN A 34 12.03 3.61 3.92
CA GLN A 34 11.67 4.71 4.80
C GLN A 34 10.19 4.63 5.19
N LEU A 35 9.85 5.06 6.42
CA LEU A 35 8.47 5.03 6.92
C LEU A 35 7.49 5.75 5.98
N SER A 36 7.92 6.87 5.39
CA SER A 36 7.11 7.62 4.42
C SER A 36 6.77 6.80 3.16
N THR A 37 7.66 5.91 2.72
CA THR A 37 7.40 4.99 1.61
C THR A 37 6.31 3.99 1.99
N LEU A 38 6.33 3.44 3.20
CA LEU A 38 5.29 2.52 3.68
C LEU A 38 3.91 3.21 3.68
N PHE A 39 3.81 4.42 4.22
CA PHE A 39 2.54 5.16 4.23
C PHE A 39 2.02 5.48 2.82
N LYS A 40 2.89 5.88 1.89
CA LYS A 40 2.49 6.13 0.48
C LYS A 40 1.97 4.86 -0.21
N LEU A 41 2.62 3.73 0.03
CA LEU A 41 2.21 2.44 -0.54
C LEU A 41 0.91 1.95 0.09
N ALA A 42 0.79 1.99 1.42
CA ALA A 42 -0.41 1.61 2.15
C ALA A 42 -1.62 2.45 1.71
N TYR A 43 -1.41 3.75 1.55
CA TYR A 43 -2.39 4.68 1.02
C TYR A 43 -2.85 4.30 -0.40
N ALA A 44 -1.91 4.02 -1.30
CA ALA A 44 -2.21 3.62 -2.67
C ALA A 44 -2.88 2.24 -2.76
N LEU A 45 -2.62 1.36 -1.79
CA LEU A 45 -3.19 0.02 -1.69
C LEU A 45 -4.50 -0.02 -0.89
N GLU A 46 -4.91 1.10 -0.28
CA GLU A 46 -6.09 1.21 0.58
C GLU A 46 -6.06 0.23 1.77
N VAL A 47 -4.89 0.04 2.36
CA VAL A 47 -4.68 -0.84 3.52
C VAL A 47 -3.99 -0.11 4.67
N PRO A 48 -4.07 -0.63 5.91
CA PRO A 48 -3.24 -0.19 7.03
C PRO A 48 -1.74 -0.31 6.73
N PRO A 49 -0.92 0.69 7.14
CA PRO A 49 0.54 0.58 7.06
C PRO A 49 1.10 -0.63 7.82
N SER A 50 0.40 -1.08 8.87
CA SER A 50 0.78 -2.26 9.67
C SER A 50 0.82 -3.56 8.85
N LEU A 51 0.05 -3.66 7.76
CA LEU A 51 0.10 -4.82 6.86
C LEU A 51 1.38 -4.89 6.01
N LEU A 52 2.10 -3.78 5.89
CA LEU A 52 3.34 -3.70 5.12
C LEU A 52 4.60 -3.91 5.99
N LEU A 53 4.43 -4.08 7.30
CA LEU A 53 5.55 -4.27 8.22
C LEU A 53 6.07 -5.73 8.17
N PRO A 54 7.39 -5.94 8.28
CA PRO A 54 7.96 -7.29 8.38
C PRO A 54 7.38 -8.04 9.58
N GLY A 55 6.97 -9.29 9.37
CA GLY A 55 6.33 -10.10 10.40
C GLY A 55 4.82 -9.91 10.51
N GLY A 56 4.27 -8.86 9.90
CA GLY A 56 2.84 -8.59 9.80
C GLY A 56 2.12 -8.46 11.14
N VAL A 57 0.91 -7.94 11.10
CA VAL A 57 -0.12 -8.39 12.03
C VAL A 57 -0.73 -9.60 11.33
N GLY A 58 -0.66 -10.80 11.94
CA GLY A 58 -1.08 -12.04 11.25
C GLY A 58 -2.49 -11.89 10.68
N ASP A 59 -2.78 -12.54 9.54
CA ASP A 59 -4.06 -12.41 8.82
C ASP A 59 -5.29 -12.56 9.73
N GLU A 60 -5.19 -13.35 10.80
CA GLU A 60 -6.22 -13.49 11.84
C GLU A 60 -6.54 -12.19 12.60
N VAL A 61 -5.54 -11.37 12.92
CA VAL A 61 -5.73 -10.08 13.62
C VAL A 61 -6.31 -9.04 12.67
N VAL A 62 -5.92 -9.09 11.39
CA VAL A 62 -6.43 -8.19 10.35
C VAL A 62 -7.90 -8.49 10.06
N ALA A 63 -8.26 -9.77 9.96
CA ALA A 63 -9.62 -10.23 9.73
C ALA A 63 -10.54 -10.01 10.96
N ALA A 64 -9.99 -9.98 12.17
CA ALA A 64 -10.73 -9.77 13.42
C ALA A 64 -11.01 -8.30 13.73
N LEU A 65 -10.44 -7.36 12.98
CA LEU A 65 -10.62 -5.94 13.21
C LEU A 65 -11.48 -5.34 12.09
N ASP A 66 -12.79 -5.30 12.33
CA ASP A 66 -13.83 -4.80 11.40
C ASP A 66 -13.61 -3.36 10.89
N ASP A 67 -12.69 -2.61 11.48
CA ASP A 67 -12.49 -1.17 11.23
C ASP A 67 -11.01 -0.76 11.15
N VAL A 68 -10.11 -1.64 10.67
CA VAL A 68 -8.75 -1.25 10.25
C VAL A 68 -8.75 -0.89 8.77
N ALA A 69 -9.73 -0.14 8.30
CA ALA A 69 -9.44 0.67 7.14
C ALA A 69 -8.51 1.78 7.63
N ALA A 70 -7.32 1.93 7.04
CA ALA A 70 -6.42 3.05 7.37
C ALA A 70 -7.13 4.42 7.26
N PHE A 71 -8.23 4.46 6.50
CA PHE A 71 -9.12 5.58 6.25
C PHE A 71 -10.57 5.07 6.18
N SER A 72 -11.56 5.87 6.56
CA SER A 72 -12.97 5.45 6.57
C SER A 72 -13.48 4.98 5.19
N ALA A 73 -14.52 4.13 5.14
CA ALA A 73 -15.16 3.73 3.87
C ALA A 73 -15.56 4.95 3.01
N SER A 74 -16.10 6.00 3.65
CA SER A 74 -16.45 7.28 3.01
C SER A 74 -15.25 8.07 2.45
N TYR A 75 -14.03 7.80 2.93
CA TYR A 75 -12.80 8.35 2.37
C TYR A 75 -12.41 7.60 1.09
N ILE A 76 -12.47 6.27 1.13
CA ILE A 76 -12.17 5.40 -0.01
C ILE A 76 -13.14 5.69 -1.17
N ASP A 77 -14.45 5.74 -0.88
CA ASP A 77 -15.47 6.03 -1.88
C ASP A 77 -15.22 7.37 -2.57
N ARG A 78 -14.98 8.44 -1.80
CA ARG A 78 -14.67 9.77 -2.36
C ARG A 78 -13.44 9.74 -3.27
N ARG A 79 -12.39 9.01 -2.91
CA ARG A 79 -11.19 8.90 -3.73
C ARG A 79 -11.44 8.14 -5.03
N ARG A 80 -12.21 7.05 -4.98
CA ARG A 80 -12.57 6.25 -6.16
C ARG A 80 -13.45 7.02 -7.14
N PHE A 81 -14.42 7.78 -6.64
CA PHE A 81 -15.31 8.59 -7.49
C PHE A 81 -14.68 9.89 -7.98
N ALA A 82 -13.80 10.55 -7.19
CA ALA A 82 -13.03 11.70 -7.67
C ALA A 82 -12.05 11.31 -8.79
N ALA A 83 -11.50 10.09 -8.77
CA ALA A 83 -10.69 9.57 -9.86
C ALA A 83 -11.51 9.25 -11.12
N ALA A 84 -12.81 8.96 -10.98
CA ALA A 84 -13.71 8.71 -12.11
C ALA A 84 -14.14 10.02 -12.81
N ASP A 85 -14.36 11.10 -12.05
CA ASP A 85 -14.70 12.42 -12.60
C ASP A 85 -13.51 13.05 -13.37
N MET A 86 -12.26 12.75 -12.99
CA MET A 86 -11.06 13.21 -13.71
C MET A 86 -10.76 12.48 -15.03
N VAL A 87 -11.48 11.40 -15.35
CA VAL A 87 -11.28 10.61 -16.60
C VAL A 87 -12.28 11.02 -17.69
N LEU A 88 -13.25 11.89 -17.37
CA LEU A 88 -14.31 12.33 -18.26
C LEU A 88 -14.14 13.76 -18.81
N ASP A 89 -13.06 14.46 -18.46
CA ASP A 89 -12.62 15.75 -19.03
C ASP A 89 -11.36 15.56 -19.90
#